data_AF-A0A947WQW7-F1
#
_entry.id   AF-A0A947WQW7-F1
#
_cell.length_a   1.000
_cell.length_b   1.000
_cell.length_c   1.000
_cell.angle_alpha   90.00
_cell.angle_beta   90.00
_cell.angle_gamma   90.00
#
_symmetry.space_group_name_H-M   'P 1'
#
loop_
_entity.id
_entity.type
_entity.pdbx_description
1 polymer ?
#
loop_
_entity_poly.entity_id
_entity_poly.type
_entity_poly.pdbx_seq_one_letter_code
_entity_poly.pdbx_strand_id
1 'polypeptide(L)'
;MRKIIGFCLALVVLVIPFLSKADGMVLPPPDYYVQETAQEAVIVHKDGQEDLTVSIQFEGDVDEFAWIIPTPSKPEVSKSTDELFTSLEDFTGYTSYDYDDYAAPMAAKSGVAEESVTVVERKKVDVYDTVVLKATNADDLAKWLNDNKFVYPKDEAFVFEDYIDKSWYFVAAKINAKYLNTSASSRLKSGHATPLKLSFATDKIVFPLRISSIQQEKKLNVTALDEKGEAVEAIDEDTGEELDLDIEASSFYDYYTPPESVSITLYIFSDHKKTIPGFSTSYASYVDPVEIKDFAMVEGESWFEPQDRMYLTKLYRYMAVSEMTDDLYPRDAKDNKAVGNVTTQGSIFLEIALIIMAVIFGFIFSPFGILFIVGSFMHFGKKKGTQVTAWIFQWIGVAALLVTEVIVAIYYGLEAADLTKTSGYNFIAAIASMGFLLLVCLLVMVIQAIVLRKRKAKVE
;
A
#
# COMPACT_ATOMS: atom_id res chain seq x y z
N MET A 1 9.34 2.87 -58.46
CA MET A 1 8.08 3.37 -57.84
C MET A 1 7.27 2.29 -57.12
N ARG A 2 7.08 1.06 -57.63
CA ARG A 2 6.28 0.02 -56.95
C ARG A 2 6.77 -0.51 -55.57
N LYS A 3 8.00 -0.22 -55.14
CA LYS A 3 8.58 -0.69 -53.86
C LYS A 3 8.58 0.33 -52.71
N ILE A 4 8.15 1.58 -52.96
CA ILE A 4 8.12 2.64 -51.92
C ILE A 4 6.73 2.74 -51.27
N ILE A 5 5.67 2.55 -52.06
CA ILE A 5 4.27 2.57 -51.59
C ILE A 5 4.02 1.49 -50.50
N GLY A 6 4.64 0.31 -50.64
CA GLY A 6 4.54 -0.76 -49.64
C GLY A 6 5.24 -0.45 -48.30
N PHE A 7 6.19 0.49 -48.26
CA PHE A 7 6.88 0.86 -47.03
C PHE A 7 6.09 1.88 -46.21
N CYS A 8 5.37 2.80 -46.87
CA CYS A 8 4.43 3.71 -46.21
C CYS A 8 3.22 2.97 -45.64
N LEU A 9 2.71 1.94 -46.33
CA LEU A 9 1.56 1.15 -45.85
C LEU A 9 1.89 0.27 -44.63
N ALA A 10 3.16 -0.15 -44.49
CA ALA A 10 3.64 -0.90 -43.32
C ALA A 10 3.85 -0.01 -42.08
N LEU A 11 3.99 1.31 -42.24
CA LEU A 11 4.23 2.23 -41.12
C LEU A 11 2.95 2.73 -40.45
N VAL A 12 1.80 2.66 -41.14
CA VAL A 12 0.49 3.08 -40.61
C VAL A 12 -0.15 2.01 -39.72
N VAL A 13 0.19 0.73 -39.92
CA VAL A 13 -0.29 -0.40 -39.08
C VAL A 13 0.45 -0.46 -37.72
N LEU A 14 1.49 0.35 -37.51
CA LEU A 14 2.29 0.40 -36.28
C LEU A 14 1.83 1.47 -35.27
N VAL A 15 0.67 2.10 -35.52
CA VAL A 15 0.08 3.15 -34.66
C VAL A 15 -1.39 2.86 -34.31
N ILE A 16 -1.78 1.58 -34.32
CA ILE A 16 -2.98 1.15 -33.59
C ILE A 16 -2.48 0.69 -32.21
N PRO A 17 -2.75 1.42 -31.11
CA PRO A 17 -2.54 0.87 -29.79
C PRO A 17 -3.48 -0.33 -29.66
N PHE A 18 -2.92 -1.52 -29.47
CA PHE A 18 -3.69 -2.69 -29.05
C PHE A 18 -4.15 -2.46 -27.60
N LEU A 19 -5.26 -1.74 -27.49
CA LEU A 19 -6.12 -1.67 -26.31
C LEU A 19 -6.79 -3.03 -26.13
N SER A 20 -6.64 -3.63 -24.95
CA SER A 20 -7.46 -4.73 -24.43
C SER A 20 -6.84 -5.09 -23.10
N LYS A 21 -7.46 -4.91 -21.90
CA LYS A 21 -6.71 -4.92 -20.61
C LYS A 21 -7.66 -4.71 -19.32
N ALA A 22 -7.57 -5.41 -18.13
CA ALA A 22 -7.99 -5.18 -16.64
C ALA A 22 -8.21 -6.32 -15.55
N ASP A 23 -7.91 -6.17 -14.21
CA ASP A 23 -7.87 -7.18 -13.06
C ASP A 23 -9.05 -7.35 -12.09
N GLY A 24 -9.44 -8.57 -11.70
CA GLY A 24 -10.36 -8.86 -10.58
C GLY A 24 -11.72 -8.12 -10.53
N MET A 25 -12.76 -8.58 -11.23
CA MET A 25 -13.89 -7.70 -11.59
C MET A 25 -14.96 -7.38 -10.54
N VAL A 26 -15.29 -6.07 -10.49
CA VAL A 26 -16.37 -5.40 -9.77
C VAL A 26 -17.53 -5.06 -10.69
N LEU A 27 -18.77 -5.46 -10.36
CA LEU A 27 -19.97 -5.09 -11.14
C LEU A 27 -21.18 -4.67 -10.28
N PRO A 28 -21.81 -3.52 -10.60
CA PRO A 28 -23.11 -3.10 -10.04
C PRO A 28 -24.30 -3.62 -10.87
N PRO A 29 -25.53 -3.63 -10.31
CA PRO A 29 -26.75 -3.81 -11.09
C PRO A 29 -27.07 -2.62 -12.04
N PRO A 30 -27.88 -2.82 -13.10
CA PRO A 30 -27.98 -1.85 -14.22
C PRO A 30 -28.45 -0.43 -13.89
N ASP A 31 -29.17 -0.24 -12.78
CA ASP A 31 -29.67 1.07 -12.32
C ASP A 31 -28.71 1.80 -11.37
N TYR A 32 -27.59 1.17 -11.02
CA TYR A 32 -26.65 1.59 -9.99
C TYR A 32 -25.26 1.83 -10.58
N TYR A 33 -24.53 2.80 -10.04
CA TYR A 33 -23.13 3.02 -10.41
C TYR A 33 -22.21 2.48 -9.32
N VAL A 34 -21.15 1.77 -9.72
CA VAL A 34 -19.99 1.46 -8.87
C VAL A 34 -18.75 1.63 -9.76
N GLN A 35 -17.76 2.36 -9.26
CA GLN A 35 -16.46 2.52 -9.91
C GLN A 35 -15.36 2.08 -8.95
N GLU A 36 -14.43 1.25 -9.42
CA GLU A 36 -13.27 0.85 -8.63
C GLU A 36 -12.19 1.93 -8.70
N THR A 37 -11.65 2.33 -7.54
CA THR A 37 -10.68 3.43 -7.40
C THR A 37 -9.29 2.94 -7.02
N ALA A 38 -9.22 1.86 -6.23
CA ALA A 38 -7.97 1.20 -5.85
C ALA A 38 -8.14 -0.31 -5.68
N GLN A 39 -7.09 -1.04 -6.06
CA GLN A 39 -6.92 -2.46 -5.78
C GLN A 39 -5.66 -2.69 -4.98
N GLU A 40 -5.80 -3.42 -3.89
CA GLU A 40 -4.67 -3.82 -3.06
C GLU A 40 -4.67 -5.34 -2.89
N ALA A 41 -3.52 -5.97 -3.10
CA ALA A 41 -3.36 -7.39 -2.87
C ALA A 41 -2.13 -7.70 -2.02
N VAL A 42 -2.30 -8.58 -1.03
CA VAL A 42 -1.21 -9.24 -0.33
C VAL A 42 -1.10 -10.66 -0.87
N ILE A 43 0.06 -10.98 -1.44
CA ILE A 43 0.33 -12.25 -2.07
C ILE A 43 1.44 -12.95 -1.29
N VAL A 44 1.14 -14.09 -0.69
CA VAL A 44 2.15 -14.94 -0.04
C VAL A 44 2.31 -16.21 -0.86
N HIS A 45 3.47 -16.38 -1.50
CA HIS A 45 3.78 -17.58 -2.28
C HIS A 45 4.88 -18.41 -1.62
N LYS A 46 4.57 -19.67 -1.29
CA LYS A 46 5.51 -20.62 -0.69
C LYS A 46 5.13 -22.06 -1.04
N ASP A 47 6.11 -22.91 -1.33
CA ASP A 47 5.96 -24.36 -1.49
C ASP A 47 4.87 -24.83 -2.50
N GLY A 48 4.60 -24.03 -3.53
CA GLY A 48 3.57 -24.31 -4.55
C GLY A 48 2.14 -23.91 -4.15
N GLN A 49 2.01 -23.16 -3.05
CA GLN A 49 0.76 -22.57 -2.55
C GLN A 49 0.83 -21.05 -2.68
N GLU A 50 -0.28 -20.43 -3.08
CA GLU A 50 -0.48 -18.98 -3.04
C GLU A 50 -1.66 -18.65 -2.11
N ASP A 51 -1.39 -17.77 -1.16
CA ASP A 51 -2.39 -17.09 -0.34
C ASP A 51 -2.55 -15.67 -0.90
N LEU A 52 -3.61 -15.47 -1.69
CA LEU A 52 -3.98 -14.19 -2.28
C LEU A 52 -5.03 -13.52 -1.38
N THR A 53 -4.65 -12.48 -0.65
CA THR A 53 -5.61 -11.59 0.04
C THR A 53 -5.84 -10.38 -0.83
N VAL A 54 -7.09 -10.11 -1.23
CA VAL A 54 -7.42 -8.93 -2.04
C VAL A 54 -8.35 -8.00 -1.26
N SER A 55 -8.15 -6.70 -1.43
CA SER A 55 -9.00 -5.60 -1.00
C SER A 55 -9.28 -4.68 -2.18
N ILE A 56 -10.48 -4.13 -2.24
CA ILE A 56 -10.90 -3.17 -3.27
C ILE A 56 -11.51 -1.95 -2.60
N GLN A 57 -11.22 -0.79 -3.18
CA GLN A 57 -11.90 0.47 -2.88
C GLN A 57 -12.76 0.84 -4.08
N PHE A 58 -14.01 1.25 -3.81
CA PHE A 58 -14.95 1.62 -4.85
C PHE A 58 -15.80 2.83 -4.43
N GLU A 59 -16.31 3.56 -5.41
CA GLU A 59 -17.23 4.67 -5.23
C GLU A 59 -18.58 4.30 -5.87
N GLY A 60 -19.68 4.41 -5.12
CA GLY A 60 -21.04 4.20 -5.62
C GLY A 60 -21.92 3.25 -4.79
N ASP A 61 -23.00 2.78 -5.39
CA ASP A 61 -24.10 2.09 -4.74
C ASP A 61 -23.80 0.61 -4.44
N VAL A 62 -23.81 0.27 -3.15
CA VAL A 62 -23.40 -1.03 -2.61
C VAL A 62 -24.43 -2.16 -2.71
N ASP A 63 -25.67 -1.86 -3.08
CA ASP A 63 -26.77 -2.82 -3.02
C ASP A 63 -26.66 -3.84 -4.18
N GLU A 64 -26.28 -5.08 -3.84
CA GLU A 64 -26.09 -6.23 -4.73
C GLU A 64 -24.80 -6.27 -5.59
N PHE A 65 -23.73 -5.60 -5.16
CA PHE A 65 -22.37 -5.78 -5.72
C PHE A 65 -21.92 -7.26 -5.76
N ALA A 66 -21.31 -7.64 -6.89
CA ALA A 66 -20.65 -8.92 -7.10
C ALA A 66 -19.16 -8.77 -7.47
N TRP A 67 -18.32 -9.52 -6.77
CA TRP A 67 -16.90 -9.69 -7.06
C TRP A 67 -16.66 -11.03 -7.74
N ILE A 68 -15.89 -11.04 -8.82
CA ILE A 68 -15.53 -12.27 -9.54
C ILE A 68 -14.00 -12.39 -9.61
N ILE A 69 -13.45 -13.37 -8.89
CA ILE A 69 -12.01 -13.63 -8.77
C ILE A 69 -11.67 -15.00 -9.40
N PRO A 70 -11.02 -15.04 -10.57
CA PRO A 70 -10.46 -16.26 -11.16
C PRO A 70 -9.29 -16.80 -10.34
N THR A 71 -9.15 -18.13 -10.26
CA THR A 71 -8.09 -18.82 -9.50
C THR A 71 -7.56 -20.04 -10.25
N PRO A 72 -6.23 -20.27 -10.32
CA PRO A 72 -5.62 -21.38 -11.07
C PRO A 72 -6.08 -22.79 -10.69
N SER A 73 -6.42 -22.99 -9.42
CA SER A 73 -6.92 -24.25 -8.86
C SER A 73 -8.00 -23.96 -7.82
N LYS A 74 -8.71 -24.99 -7.33
CA LYS A 74 -9.82 -24.78 -6.38
C LYS A 74 -9.30 -24.05 -5.13
N PRO A 75 -9.79 -22.84 -4.81
CA PRO A 75 -9.37 -22.11 -3.63
C PRO A 75 -10.15 -22.54 -2.39
N GLU A 76 -9.52 -22.40 -1.23
CA GLU A 76 -10.22 -22.19 0.04
C GLU A 76 -10.43 -20.69 0.24
N VAL A 77 -11.66 -20.28 0.57
CA VAL A 77 -12.03 -18.85 0.75
C VAL A 77 -12.30 -18.57 2.22
N SER A 78 -11.61 -17.57 2.77
CA SER A 78 -11.76 -17.09 4.14
C SER A 78 -11.79 -15.57 4.23
N LYS A 79 -12.18 -15.07 5.41
CA LYS A 79 -12.14 -13.65 5.74
C LYS A 79 -10.69 -13.19 5.92
N SER A 80 -10.38 -11.94 5.59
CA SER A 80 -9.20 -11.22 6.05
C SER A 80 -9.59 -9.85 6.63
N THR A 81 -8.62 -8.97 6.88
CA THR A 81 -8.80 -7.72 7.64
C THR A 81 -8.07 -6.53 7.01
N ASP A 82 -8.64 -5.34 7.11
CA ASP A 82 -8.04 -4.08 6.65
C ASP A 82 -6.74 -3.78 7.41
N GLU A 83 -6.66 -4.20 8.67
CA GLU A 83 -5.48 -4.06 9.53
C GLU A 83 -4.20 -4.55 8.85
N LEU A 84 -4.30 -5.59 8.01
CA LEU A 84 -3.18 -6.10 7.24
C LEU A 84 -2.66 -5.07 6.23
N PHE A 85 -3.57 -4.42 5.49
CA PHE A 85 -3.22 -3.39 4.51
C PHE A 85 -2.71 -2.12 5.20
N THR A 86 -3.37 -1.68 6.29
CA THR A 86 -2.92 -0.54 7.09
C THR A 86 -1.51 -0.75 7.66
N SER A 87 -1.25 -1.90 8.30
CA SER A 87 0.06 -2.20 8.88
C SER A 87 1.14 -2.38 7.82
N LEU A 88 0.80 -2.91 6.63
CA LEU A 88 1.73 -2.99 5.50
C LEU A 88 2.03 -1.62 4.89
N GLU A 89 1.05 -0.73 4.78
CA GLU A 89 1.25 0.66 4.34
C GLU A 89 2.18 1.40 5.30
N ASP A 90 1.88 1.36 6.61
CA ASP A 90 2.69 1.95 7.68
C ASP A 90 4.12 1.41 7.70
N PHE A 91 4.30 0.09 7.52
CA PHE A 91 5.61 -0.56 7.50
C PHE A 91 6.44 -0.25 6.24
N THR A 92 5.78 -0.05 5.09
CA THR A 92 6.45 0.11 3.79
C THR A 92 6.68 1.56 3.38
N GLY A 93 5.95 2.51 3.97
CA GLY A 93 6.14 3.94 3.79
C GLY A 93 5.01 4.64 3.02
N TYR A 94 4.61 5.76 3.59
CA TYR A 94 3.40 6.58 3.37
C TYR A 94 3.01 6.91 1.92
N THR A 95 1.79 6.53 1.56
CA THR A 95 0.92 7.18 0.58
C THR A 95 -0.46 7.43 1.20
N SER A 96 -1.05 8.62 0.98
CA SER A 96 -2.27 9.07 1.67
C SER A 96 -3.37 9.46 0.69
N TYR A 97 -4.60 9.08 1.04
CA TYR A 97 -5.85 9.57 0.46
C TYR A 97 -6.85 9.93 1.57
N ASP A 98 -7.80 10.81 1.27
CA ASP A 98 -8.76 11.44 2.19
C ASP A 98 -10.20 11.14 1.72
N TYR A 99 -11.20 11.05 2.61
CA TYR A 99 -12.50 10.42 2.33
C TYR A 99 -13.72 11.24 2.81
N ASP A 100 -14.79 11.33 2.00
CA ASP A 100 -16.07 12.00 2.31
C ASP A 100 -17.30 11.06 2.09
N ASP A 101 -18.41 11.26 2.83
CA ASP A 101 -19.50 10.26 3.07
C ASP A 101 -20.93 10.79 2.77
N TYR A 102 -21.76 10.04 2.01
CA TYR A 102 -23.19 10.31 1.72
C TYR A 102 -24.01 9.02 1.42
N ALA A 103 -25.35 9.00 1.67
CA ALA A 103 -26.20 7.79 1.52
C ALA A 103 -27.73 8.00 1.28
N ALA A 104 -28.41 7.08 0.55
CA ALA A 104 -29.88 6.95 0.36
C ALA A 104 -30.32 5.49 -0.08
N PRO A 105 -31.64 5.07 -0.13
CA PRO A 105 -32.01 3.62 0.02
C PRO A 105 -33.10 2.92 -0.89
N MET A 106 -33.04 1.56 -1.00
CA MET A 106 -34.11 0.51 -1.20
C MET A 106 -34.84 0.34 -2.58
N ALA A 107 -35.37 -0.82 -3.07
CA ALA A 107 -35.35 -2.27 -2.72
C ALA A 107 -35.99 -3.20 -3.84
N ALA A 108 -35.78 -4.54 -3.83
CA ALA A 108 -35.95 -5.49 -4.97
C ALA A 108 -37.01 -6.67 -4.89
N LYS A 109 -37.15 -7.51 -5.97
CA LYS A 109 -37.70 -8.91 -6.03
C LYS A 109 -37.74 -9.55 -7.47
N SER A 110 -38.12 -10.84 -7.67
CA SER A 110 -37.25 -12.05 -7.82
C SER A 110 -37.97 -13.23 -8.57
N GLY A 111 -37.28 -14.19 -9.22
CA GLY A 111 -37.87 -15.40 -9.88
C GLY A 111 -36.95 -16.14 -10.91
N VAL A 112 -37.09 -17.47 -11.13
CA VAL A 112 -35.99 -18.48 -11.25
C VAL A 112 -36.17 -19.58 -12.34
N ALA A 113 -35.08 -20.12 -12.98
CA ALA A 113 -34.74 -21.58 -13.15
C ALA A 113 -33.70 -21.98 -14.27
N GLU A 114 -32.52 -22.49 -13.84
CA GLU A 114 -31.64 -23.63 -14.31
C GLU A 114 -31.42 -24.06 -15.80
N GLU A 115 -30.27 -24.64 -16.22
CA GLU A 115 -28.84 -24.57 -15.80
C GLU A 115 -27.87 -25.30 -16.78
N SER A 116 -26.57 -24.96 -16.77
CA SER A 116 -25.46 -25.74 -17.37
C SER A 116 -24.08 -25.56 -16.69
N VAL A 117 -24.01 -24.84 -15.56
CA VAL A 117 -22.76 -24.48 -14.83
C VAL A 117 -22.63 -25.31 -13.55
N THR A 118 -21.39 -25.65 -13.14
CA THR A 118 -21.17 -26.46 -11.92
C THR A 118 -20.80 -25.62 -10.71
N VAL A 119 -21.65 -25.65 -9.68
CA VAL A 119 -21.34 -25.13 -8.35
C VAL A 119 -20.46 -26.13 -7.58
N VAL A 120 -19.23 -25.74 -7.24
CA VAL A 120 -18.25 -26.56 -6.52
C VAL A 120 -18.42 -26.41 -5.01
N GLU A 121 -18.67 -25.20 -4.54
CA GLU A 121 -18.86 -24.89 -3.11
C GLU A 121 -19.70 -23.62 -2.94
N ARG A 122 -20.46 -23.52 -1.84
CA ARG A 122 -21.16 -22.30 -1.43
C ARG A 122 -20.99 -22.11 0.07
N LYS A 123 -20.49 -20.94 0.49
CA LYS A 123 -20.10 -20.65 1.88
C LYS A 123 -20.36 -19.19 2.22
N LYS A 124 -20.80 -18.92 3.45
CA LYS A 124 -20.80 -17.55 4.00
C LYS A 124 -19.38 -17.17 4.43
N VAL A 125 -18.89 -16.01 4.01
CA VAL A 125 -17.63 -15.42 4.49
C VAL A 125 -17.90 -13.96 4.91
N ASP A 126 -17.91 -13.69 6.21
CA ASP A 126 -18.25 -12.39 6.80
C ASP A 126 -19.59 -11.81 6.30
N VAL A 127 -19.55 -10.77 5.46
CA VAL A 127 -20.72 -10.13 4.81
C VAL A 127 -21.14 -10.80 3.50
N TYR A 128 -20.32 -11.69 2.94
CA TYR A 128 -20.49 -12.26 1.62
C TYR A 128 -21.17 -13.64 1.64
N ASP A 129 -22.07 -13.86 0.68
CA ASP A 129 -22.31 -15.19 0.12
C ASP A 129 -21.27 -15.45 -0.97
N THR A 130 -20.40 -16.44 -0.74
CA THR A 130 -19.35 -16.86 -1.68
C THR A 130 -19.73 -18.17 -2.36
N VAL A 131 -19.40 -18.27 -3.65
CA VAL A 131 -19.60 -19.47 -4.47
C VAL A 131 -18.32 -19.76 -5.25
N VAL A 132 -17.81 -20.98 -5.15
CA VAL A 132 -16.75 -21.48 -6.03
C VAL A 132 -17.42 -22.20 -7.20
N LEU A 133 -17.09 -21.77 -8.41
CA LEU A 133 -17.68 -22.22 -9.66
C LEU A 133 -16.63 -22.89 -10.56
N LYS A 134 -17.09 -23.81 -11.39
CA LYS A 134 -16.36 -24.27 -12.58
C LYS A 134 -17.29 -24.26 -13.79
N ALA A 135 -16.80 -23.67 -14.88
CA ALA A 135 -17.51 -23.54 -16.14
C ALA A 135 -16.74 -24.22 -17.29
N THR A 136 -17.45 -24.52 -18.38
CA THR A 136 -16.88 -25.04 -19.63
C THR A 136 -17.30 -24.24 -20.87
N ASN A 137 -18.15 -23.22 -20.67
CA ASN A 137 -18.58 -22.25 -21.68
C ASN A 137 -18.74 -20.89 -20.97
N ALA A 138 -18.38 -19.81 -21.68
CA ALA A 138 -18.33 -18.46 -21.14
C ALA A 138 -19.73 -17.81 -21.02
N ASP A 139 -20.56 -17.93 -22.06
CA ASP A 139 -21.94 -17.43 -22.08
C ASP A 139 -22.79 -18.06 -20.96
N ASP A 140 -22.59 -19.37 -20.73
CA ASP A 140 -23.25 -20.13 -19.67
C ASP A 140 -22.83 -19.65 -18.27
N LEU A 141 -21.55 -19.31 -18.08
CA LEU A 141 -21.07 -18.71 -16.83
C LEU A 141 -21.65 -17.31 -16.62
N ALA A 142 -21.60 -16.46 -17.62
CA ALA A 142 -22.22 -15.13 -17.60
C ALA A 142 -23.73 -15.22 -17.33
N LYS A 143 -24.43 -16.17 -17.95
CA LYS A 143 -25.85 -16.46 -17.71
C LYS A 143 -26.08 -16.93 -16.27
N TRP A 144 -25.32 -17.89 -15.77
CA TRP A 144 -25.46 -18.39 -14.40
C TRP A 144 -25.26 -17.30 -13.35
N LEU A 145 -24.26 -16.43 -13.55
CA LEU A 145 -23.99 -15.28 -12.68
C LEU A 145 -25.20 -14.33 -12.67
N ASN A 146 -25.73 -13.96 -13.83
CA ASN A 146 -26.95 -13.14 -13.93
C ASN A 146 -28.18 -13.81 -13.28
N ASP A 147 -28.42 -15.09 -13.55
CA ASP A 147 -29.52 -15.86 -12.97
C ASP A 147 -29.43 -15.92 -11.43
N ASN A 148 -28.21 -15.97 -10.89
CA ASN A 148 -27.93 -15.97 -9.44
C ASN A 148 -27.76 -14.56 -8.83
N LYS A 149 -28.04 -13.51 -9.60
CA LYS A 149 -27.92 -12.08 -9.20
C LYS A 149 -26.49 -11.70 -8.79
N PHE A 150 -25.50 -12.14 -9.55
CA PHE A 150 -24.10 -11.68 -9.51
C PHE A 150 -23.76 -10.73 -10.68
N VAL A 151 -24.79 -10.18 -11.34
CA VAL A 151 -24.79 -9.23 -12.48
C VAL A 151 -23.54 -9.24 -13.36
N TYR A 152 -23.66 -9.74 -14.59
CA TYR A 152 -22.55 -9.80 -15.55
C TYR A 152 -22.96 -9.28 -16.94
N PRO A 153 -22.24 -8.30 -17.56
CA PRO A 153 -22.55 -7.84 -18.91
C PRO A 153 -22.32 -8.98 -19.92
N LYS A 154 -23.38 -9.45 -20.57
CA LYS A 154 -23.31 -10.64 -21.44
C LYS A 154 -22.35 -10.48 -22.61
N ASP A 155 -22.27 -9.28 -23.17
CA ASP A 155 -21.43 -8.95 -24.33
C ASP A 155 -19.92 -9.07 -24.01
N GLU A 156 -19.56 -9.17 -22.72
CA GLU A 156 -18.20 -9.27 -22.21
C GLU A 156 -17.80 -10.70 -21.78
N ALA A 157 -18.67 -11.69 -22.02
CA ALA A 157 -18.44 -13.07 -21.61
C ALA A 157 -17.12 -13.66 -22.12
N PHE A 158 -16.62 -13.17 -23.28
CA PHE A 158 -15.35 -13.59 -23.88
C PHE A 158 -14.14 -13.51 -22.92
N VAL A 159 -14.18 -12.65 -21.90
CA VAL A 159 -13.10 -12.54 -20.90
C VAL A 159 -12.97 -13.81 -20.06
N PHE A 160 -14.05 -14.57 -19.87
CA PHE A 160 -14.02 -15.88 -19.21
C PHE A 160 -13.35 -16.99 -20.01
N GLU A 161 -13.30 -16.88 -21.34
CA GLU A 161 -12.79 -17.97 -22.22
C GLU A 161 -11.35 -18.34 -21.88
N ASP A 162 -10.47 -17.35 -21.71
CA ASP A 162 -9.05 -17.58 -21.38
C ASP A 162 -8.88 -18.32 -20.04
N TYR A 163 -9.73 -18.07 -19.06
CA TYR A 163 -9.72 -18.78 -17.78
C TYR A 163 -10.32 -20.19 -17.87
N ILE A 164 -11.38 -20.36 -18.67
CA ILE A 164 -12.01 -21.66 -18.93
C ILE A 164 -11.03 -22.57 -19.69
N ASP A 165 -10.32 -22.05 -20.70
CA ASP A 165 -9.27 -22.76 -21.45
C ASP A 165 -8.11 -23.18 -20.54
N LYS A 166 -7.67 -22.29 -19.63
CA LYS A 166 -6.73 -22.62 -18.56
C LYS A 166 -7.30 -23.58 -17.50
N SER A 167 -8.59 -23.94 -17.57
CA SER A 167 -9.32 -24.81 -16.63
C SER A 167 -9.41 -24.29 -15.18
N TRP A 168 -9.35 -22.96 -15.02
CA TRP A 168 -9.42 -22.26 -13.74
C TRP A 168 -10.79 -22.37 -13.05
N TYR A 169 -10.83 -21.94 -11.80
CA TYR A 169 -12.02 -21.83 -10.96
C TYR A 169 -12.39 -20.35 -10.79
N PHE A 170 -13.67 -20.06 -10.59
CA PHE A 170 -14.14 -18.69 -10.35
C PHE A 170 -14.74 -18.59 -8.94
N VAL A 171 -14.31 -17.62 -8.16
CA VAL A 171 -14.93 -17.26 -6.89
C VAL A 171 -15.84 -16.07 -7.14
N ALA A 172 -17.15 -16.30 -7.01
CA ALA A 172 -18.16 -15.25 -7.04
C ALA A 172 -18.56 -14.90 -5.60
N ALA A 173 -18.29 -13.69 -5.15
CA ALA A 173 -18.62 -13.19 -3.82
C ALA A 173 -19.63 -12.04 -3.92
N LYS A 174 -20.75 -12.13 -3.22
CA LYS A 174 -21.79 -11.09 -3.21
C LYS A 174 -22.16 -10.68 -1.80
N ILE A 175 -22.31 -9.38 -1.57
CA ILE A 175 -22.75 -8.84 -0.28
C ILE A 175 -24.18 -9.31 0.02
N ASN A 176 -24.41 -9.85 1.22
CA ASN A 176 -25.74 -10.20 1.70
C ASN A 176 -26.15 -9.28 2.85
N ALA A 177 -27.17 -8.46 2.62
CA ALA A 177 -27.71 -7.50 3.60
C ALA A 177 -28.08 -8.13 4.95
N LYS A 178 -28.38 -9.43 5.02
CA LYS A 178 -28.68 -10.16 6.27
C LYS A 178 -27.46 -10.38 7.17
N TYR A 179 -26.25 -10.21 6.64
CA TYR A 179 -24.99 -10.42 7.35
C TYR A 179 -24.32 -9.11 7.77
N LEU A 180 -24.85 -7.98 7.32
CA LEU A 180 -24.37 -6.65 7.67
C LEU A 180 -24.61 -6.35 9.16
N ASN A 181 -23.54 -5.95 9.83
CA ASN A 181 -23.58 -5.30 11.14
C ASN A 181 -23.22 -3.81 10.98
N THR A 182 -23.46 -2.99 12.01
CA THR A 182 -23.26 -1.53 11.93
C THR A 182 -21.87 -1.13 11.42
N SER A 183 -20.81 -1.77 11.91
CA SER A 183 -19.43 -1.46 11.51
C SER A 183 -19.13 -1.85 10.06
N ALA A 184 -19.61 -3.02 9.62
CA ALA A 184 -19.46 -3.48 8.25
C ALA A 184 -20.29 -2.63 7.27
N SER A 185 -21.50 -2.22 7.66
CA SER A 185 -22.32 -1.26 6.90
C SER A 185 -21.63 0.09 6.73
N SER A 186 -20.97 0.62 7.78
CA SER A 186 -20.22 1.87 7.69
C SER A 186 -19.02 1.75 6.74
N ARG A 187 -18.22 0.67 6.84
CA ARG A 187 -17.07 0.43 5.94
C ARG A 187 -17.48 0.34 4.48
N LEU A 188 -18.53 -0.42 4.17
CA LEU A 188 -19.05 -0.57 2.81
C LEU A 188 -19.62 0.76 2.26
N LYS A 189 -20.30 1.56 3.09
CA LYS A 189 -20.77 2.90 2.69
C LYS A 189 -19.62 3.86 2.39
N SER A 190 -18.53 3.76 3.13
CA SER A 190 -17.28 4.43 2.81
C SER A 190 -16.45 3.66 1.77
N GLY A 191 -17.05 2.91 0.84
CA GLY A 191 -16.34 2.35 -0.32
C GLY A 191 -15.33 1.23 -0.03
N HIS A 192 -15.21 0.74 1.21
CA HIS A 192 -14.24 -0.28 1.60
C HIS A 192 -14.91 -1.65 1.70
N ALA A 193 -14.56 -2.55 0.77
CA ALA A 193 -14.93 -3.96 0.85
C ALA A 193 -14.21 -4.66 2.03
N THR A 194 -14.80 -5.72 2.61
CA THR A 194 -14.05 -6.57 3.54
C THR A 194 -13.08 -7.46 2.75
N PRO A 195 -11.77 -7.45 3.03
CA PRO A 195 -10.81 -8.24 2.29
C PRO A 195 -11.09 -9.75 2.35
N LEU A 196 -10.93 -10.42 1.21
CA LEU A 196 -11.07 -11.86 1.08
C LEU A 196 -9.70 -12.49 0.89
N LYS A 197 -9.44 -13.59 1.61
CA LYS A 197 -8.27 -14.45 1.42
C LYS A 197 -8.69 -15.68 0.60
N LEU A 198 -7.98 -15.92 -0.48
CA LEU A 198 -8.11 -17.04 -1.39
C LEU A 198 -6.81 -17.84 -1.35
N SER A 199 -6.87 -19.06 -0.83
CA SER A 199 -5.72 -19.96 -0.69
C SER A 199 -5.81 -21.07 -1.73
N PHE A 200 -4.91 -21.10 -2.71
CA PHE A 200 -4.93 -22.08 -3.82
C PHE A 200 -3.52 -22.57 -4.21
N ALA A 201 -3.45 -23.74 -4.84
CA ALA A 201 -2.19 -24.29 -5.35
C ALA A 201 -1.81 -23.65 -6.69
N THR A 202 -0.56 -23.21 -6.82
CA THR A 202 0.05 -22.71 -8.07
C THR A 202 1.59 -22.75 -7.99
N ASP A 203 2.23 -23.19 -9.08
CA ASP A 203 3.69 -23.18 -9.22
C ASP A 203 4.28 -21.77 -9.37
N LYS A 204 3.45 -20.77 -9.69
CA LYS A 204 3.87 -19.41 -10.01
C LYS A 204 2.95 -18.39 -9.36
N ILE A 205 3.57 -17.30 -8.90
CA ILE A 205 2.87 -16.13 -8.38
C ILE A 205 1.95 -15.57 -9.47
N VAL A 206 0.66 -15.36 -9.15
CA VAL A 206 -0.28 -14.73 -10.08
C VAL A 206 -1.28 -13.82 -9.36
N PHE A 207 -1.36 -12.58 -9.81
CA PHE A 207 -2.49 -11.70 -9.51
C PHE A 207 -3.42 -11.74 -10.73
N PRO A 208 -4.70 -12.15 -10.60
CA PRO A 208 -5.59 -12.38 -11.72
C PRO A 208 -6.08 -11.05 -12.31
N LEU A 209 -5.16 -10.42 -13.06
CA LEU A 209 -5.35 -9.29 -13.98
C LEU A 209 -6.36 -9.73 -15.08
N ARG A 210 -6.44 -9.20 -16.30
CA ARG A 210 -7.40 -9.69 -17.34
C ARG A 210 -8.94 -9.72 -17.09
N ILE A 211 -9.52 -10.09 -15.94
CA ILE A 211 -10.98 -10.12 -15.69
C ILE A 211 -11.68 -8.75 -15.51
N SER A 212 -11.11 -7.71 -14.87
CA SER A 212 -11.65 -6.33 -14.93
C SER A 212 -11.42 -5.61 -16.26
N SER A 213 -11.09 -6.30 -17.35
CA SER A 213 -10.99 -5.66 -18.68
C SER A 213 -12.24 -4.89 -19.11
N ILE A 214 -13.33 -5.20 -18.42
CA ILE A 214 -14.71 -4.93 -18.72
C ILE A 214 -15.11 -3.57 -18.15
N GLN A 215 -15.73 -2.76 -19.01
CA GLN A 215 -16.41 -1.54 -18.59
C GLN A 215 -17.90 -1.75 -18.81
N GLN A 216 -18.73 -1.46 -17.79
CA GLN A 216 -20.16 -1.29 -18.06
C GLN A 216 -20.36 0.04 -18.78
N GLU A 217 -20.52 0.01 -20.11
CA GLU A 217 -21.14 1.13 -20.80
C GLU A 217 -22.60 1.24 -20.36
N LYS A 218 -22.93 2.28 -19.59
CA LYS A 218 -24.31 2.64 -19.31
C LYS A 218 -24.98 3.07 -20.62
N LYS A 219 -25.74 2.17 -21.24
CA LYS A 219 -26.64 2.54 -22.34
C LYS A 219 -27.60 3.61 -21.83
N LEU A 220 -27.48 4.81 -22.39
CA LEU A 220 -28.33 5.94 -22.05
C LEU A 220 -29.74 5.67 -22.59
N ASN A 221 -30.70 5.40 -21.69
CA ASN A 221 -32.11 5.48 -22.03
C ASN A 221 -32.46 6.96 -22.24
N VAL A 222 -32.35 7.43 -23.48
CA VAL A 222 -32.75 8.80 -23.85
C VAL A 222 -34.27 8.85 -23.94
N THR A 223 -34.89 9.31 -22.86
CA THR A 223 -36.31 9.68 -22.87
C THR A 223 -36.47 11.05 -23.51
N ALA A 224 -36.96 11.07 -24.74
CA ALA A 224 -37.46 12.27 -25.39
C ALA A 224 -38.75 12.76 -24.69
N LEU A 225 -39.07 14.04 -24.85
CA LEU A 225 -40.36 14.61 -24.45
C LEU A 225 -41.07 15.16 -25.69
N ASP A 226 -42.36 14.83 -25.87
CA ASP A 226 -43.18 15.39 -26.95
C ASP A 226 -43.51 16.88 -26.68
N GLU A 227 -44.15 17.55 -27.66
CA GLU A 227 -44.58 18.96 -27.54
C GLU A 227 -45.55 19.23 -26.35
N LYS A 228 -46.08 18.19 -25.69
CA LYS A 228 -46.96 18.28 -24.51
C LYS A 228 -46.23 17.94 -23.20
N GLY A 229 -44.97 17.51 -23.27
CA GLY A 229 -44.19 17.03 -22.13
C GLY A 229 -44.46 15.58 -21.73
N GLU A 230 -45.03 14.77 -22.63
CA GLU A 230 -45.19 13.33 -22.43
C GLU A 230 -43.90 12.59 -22.85
N ALA A 231 -43.51 11.58 -22.08
CA ALA A 231 -42.30 10.80 -22.33
C ALA A 231 -42.44 9.88 -23.55
N VAL A 232 -41.46 9.95 -24.45
CA VAL A 232 -41.29 9.08 -25.62
C VAL A 232 -39.89 8.49 -25.62
N GLU A 233 -39.74 7.24 -26.03
CA GLU A 233 -38.43 6.61 -26.20
C GLU A 233 -37.81 7.12 -27.51
N ALA A 234 -36.58 7.62 -27.46
CA ALA A 234 -35.92 8.24 -28.63
C ALA A 234 -35.34 7.21 -29.63
N ILE A 235 -35.41 5.92 -29.30
CA ILE A 235 -34.84 4.81 -30.07
C ILE A 235 -35.97 3.78 -30.26
N ASP A 236 -36.17 3.34 -31.50
CA ASP A 236 -37.13 2.28 -31.82
C ASP A 236 -36.58 0.90 -31.37
N GLU A 237 -37.26 0.23 -30.44
CA GLU A 237 -36.78 -1.04 -29.85
C GLU A 237 -36.65 -2.21 -30.86
N ASP A 238 -37.41 -2.20 -31.96
CA ASP A 238 -37.41 -3.27 -32.98
C ASP A 238 -36.30 -3.08 -34.04
N THR A 239 -35.83 -1.85 -34.26
CA THR A 239 -34.90 -1.50 -35.35
C THR A 239 -33.60 -0.84 -34.91
N GLY A 240 -33.57 -0.18 -33.74
CA GLY A 240 -32.40 0.53 -33.23
C GLY A 240 -32.06 1.84 -33.96
N GLU A 241 -32.96 2.37 -34.79
CA GLU A 241 -32.79 3.69 -35.42
C GLU A 241 -33.25 4.81 -34.48
N GLU A 242 -32.54 5.94 -34.52
CA GLU A 242 -32.82 7.14 -33.75
C GLU A 242 -33.98 7.90 -34.39
N LEU A 243 -35.03 8.21 -33.62
CA LEU A 243 -36.22 8.88 -34.15
C LEU A 243 -35.93 10.37 -34.41
N ASP A 244 -36.03 10.78 -35.68
CA ASP A 244 -35.81 12.15 -36.15
C ASP A 244 -36.93 13.10 -35.66
N LEU A 245 -36.81 13.54 -34.40
CA LEU A 245 -37.74 14.40 -33.68
C LEU A 245 -37.07 15.75 -33.38
N ASP A 246 -37.64 16.84 -33.92
CA ASP A 246 -37.25 18.23 -33.64
C ASP A 246 -37.54 18.62 -32.17
N ILE A 247 -36.70 18.16 -31.24
CA ILE A 247 -36.86 18.40 -29.79
C ILE A 247 -35.76 19.34 -29.28
N GLU A 248 -36.15 20.43 -28.60
CA GLU A 248 -35.22 21.20 -27.76
C GLU A 248 -34.80 20.38 -26.54
N ALA A 249 -33.88 19.43 -26.75
CA ALA A 249 -33.40 18.53 -25.72
C ALA A 249 -32.66 19.32 -24.62
N SER A 250 -33.31 19.50 -23.47
CA SER A 250 -32.68 19.92 -22.22
C SER A 250 -31.84 18.76 -21.65
N SER A 251 -30.78 18.44 -22.37
CA SER A 251 -29.99 17.22 -22.18
C SER A 251 -29.22 17.21 -20.86
N PHE A 252 -29.79 16.57 -19.84
CA PHE A 252 -29.06 16.09 -18.66
C PHE A 252 -28.24 14.86 -19.04
N TYR A 253 -27.09 15.09 -19.68
CA TYR A 253 -26.08 14.05 -19.85
C TYR A 253 -25.32 13.86 -18.53
N ASP A 254 -25.67 12.80 -17.80
CA ASP A 254 -24.81 12.26 -16.75
C ASP A 254 -23.75 11.38 -17.45
N TYR A 255 -22.64 12.00 -17.85
CA TYR A 255 -21.55 11.33 -18.56
C TYR A 255 -20.88 10.32 -17.63
N TYR A 256 -21.16 9.03 -17.82
CA TYR A 256 -20.31 7.98 -17.25
C TYR A 256 -18.92 8.11 -17.87
N THR A 257 -18.02 8.71 -17.10
CA THR A 257 -16.59 8.73 -17.40
C THR A 257 -15.96 7.71 -16.47
N PRO A 258 -15.50 6.55 -16.96
CA PRO A 258 -14.75 5.61 -16.12
C PRO A 258 -13.48 6.31 -15.62
N PRO A 259 -12.97 5.97 -14.42
CA PRO A 259 -11.79 6.62 -13.87
C PRO A 259 -10.59 6.46 -14.83
N GLU A 260 -9.91 7.56 -15.14
CA GLU A 260 -8.78 7.57 -16.10
C GLU A 260 -7.65 6.61 -15.68
N SER A 261 -7.55 6.28 -14.39
CA SER A 261 -6.68 5.24 -13.85
C SER A 261 -7.15 4.70 -12.51
N VAL A 262 -7.09 3.37 -12.35
CA VAL A 262 -7.17 2.66 -11.05
C VAL A 262 -5.75 2.53 -10.49
N SER A 263 -5.60 2.62 -9.17
CA SER A 263 -4.32 2.32 -8.50
C SER A 263 -4.20 0.83 -8.17
N ILE A 264 -3.11 0.19 -8.60
CA ILE A 264 -2.82 -1.23 -8.33
C ILE A 264 -1.62 -1.32 -7.39
N THR A 265 -1.80 -1.84 -6.18
CA THR A 265 -0.77 -2.01 -5.15
C THR A 265 -0.64 -3.48 -4.74
N LEU A 266 0.55 -4.05 -4.90
CA LEU A 266 0.83 -5.45 -4.59
C LEU A 266 1.92 -5.58 -3.52
N TYR A 267 1.58 -6.24 -2.42
CA TYR A 267 2.47 -6.62 -1.33
C TYR A 267 2.83 -8.10 -1.47
N ILE A 268 3.98 -8.40 -2.06
CA ILE A 268 4.37 -9.77 -2.41
C ILE A 268 5.40 -10.28 -1.40
N PHE A 269 5.00 -11.24 -0.57
CA PHE A 269 5.86 -12.02 0.31
C PHE A 269 6.32 -13.30 -0.39
N SER A 270 7.62 -13.47 -0.52
CA SER A 270 8.21 -14.62 -1.22
C SER A 270 9.67 -14.85 -0.80
N ASP A 271 10.39 -15.73 -1.50
CA ASP A 271 11.81 -16.03 -1.27
C ASP A 271 12.79 -14.93 -1.74
N HIS A 272 12.36 -14.16 -2.74
CA HIS A 272 13.21 -13.26 -3.53
C HIS A 272 12.44 -11.99 -3.93
N LYS A 273 13.16 -10.90 -4.20
CA LYS A 273 12.57 -9.63 -4.64
C LYS A 273 11.84 -9.81 -5.96
N LYS A 274 10.57 -9.43 -6.04
CA LYS A 274 9.79 -9.55 -7.27
C LYS A 274 9.80 -8.25 -8.09
N THR A 275 9.46 -8.36 -9.37
CA THR A 275 9.33 -7.23 -10.29
C THR A 275 8.31 -7.56 -11.38
N ILE A 276 7.62 -6.52 -11.85
CA ILE A 276 6.62 -6.59 -12.92
C ILE A 276 6.94 -5.46 -13.91
N PRO A 277 6.99 -5.72 -15.23
CA PRO A 277 7.22 -4.67 -16.22
C PRO A 277 6.18 -3.53 -16.10
N GLY A 278 6.67 -2.29 -16.00
CA GLY A 278 5.83 -1.09 -15.85
C GLY A 278 5.46 -0.73 -14.41
N PHE A 279 5.64 -1.63 -13.44
CA PHE A 279 5.41 -1.32 -12.02
C PHE A 279 6.63 -0.68 -11.37
N SER A 280 6.38 0.26 -10.46
CA SER A 280 7.39 0.84 -9.59
C SER A 280 7.53 0.02 -8.32
N THR A 281 8.76 -0.28 -7.90
CA THR A 281 9.02 -0.89 -6.58
C THR A 281 9.19 0.23 -5.55
N SER A 282 8.21 0.45 -4.69
CA SER A 282 8.28 1.43 -3.60
C SER A 282 9.01 0.87 -2.38
N TYR A 283 8.83 -0.42 -2.06
CA TYR A 283 9.51 -1.10 -0.96
C TYR A 283 10.03 -2.48 -1.38
N ALA A 284 11.19 -2.87 -0.84
CA ALA A 284 11.78 -4.19 -1.02
C ALA A 284 12.73 -4.50 0.14
N SER A 285 12.45 -5.53 0.96
CA SER A 285 13.37 -5.99 2.01
C SER A 285 13.03 -7.41 2.48
N TYR A 286 13.98 -8.08 3.13
CA TYR A 286 13.63 -9.17 4.04
C TYR A 286 12.89 -8.61 5.27
N VAL A 287 11.87 -9.35 5.72
CA VAL A 287 11.08 -9.11 6.94
C VAL A 287 11.16 -10.36 7.80
N ASP A 288 11.37 -10.20 9.11
CA ASP A 288 11.55 -11.33 10.02
C ASP A 288 10.19 -11.98 10.40
N PRO A 289 10.15 -13.30 10.70
CA PRO A 289 8.90 -14.02 10.98
C PRO A 289 8.03 -13.43 12.08
N VAL A 290 8.62 -12.74 13.05
CA VAL A 290 7.88 -12.07 14.13
C VAL A 290 7.16 -10.83 13.61
N GLU A 291 7.87 -9.96 12.87
CA GLU A 291 7.29 -8.76 12.27
C GLU A 291 6.20 -9.10 11.27
N ILE A 292 6.35 -10.21 10.51
CA ILE A 292 5.30 -10.70 9.62
C ILE A 292 4.03 -11.06 10.40
N LYS A 293 4.12 -11.80 11.51
CA LYS A 293 2.94 -12.24 12.28
C LYS A 293 2.18 -11.07 12.90
N ASP A 294 2.90 -10.01 13.26
CA ASP A 294 2.36 -8.86 13.98
C ASP A 294 1.63 -7.86 13.05
N PHE A 295 1.63 -8.02 11.72
CA PHE A 295 0.91 -7.10 10.81
C PHE A 295 -0.62 -7.13 10.96
N ALA A 296 -1.23 -8.24 11.38
CA ALA A 296 -2.69 -8.34 11.50
C ALA A 296 -3.17 -9.55 12.31
N MET A 297 -4.35 -9.41 12.91
CA MET A 297 -5.07 -10.49 13.59
C MET A 297 -6.42 -10.74 12.90
N VAL A 298 -6.69 -11.99 12.53
CA VAL A 298 -7.96 -12.45 11.97
C VAL A 298 -8.61 -13.40 12.96
N GLU A 299 -9.76 -12.99 13.51
CA GLU A 299 -10.54 -13.76 14.50
C GLU A 299 -9.77 -14.20 15.77
N GLY A 300 -8.62 -13.56 16.06
CA GLY A 300 -7.77 -13.83 17.22
C GLY A 300 -6.52 -14.67 16.93
N GLU A 301 -6.32 -15.08 15.66
CA GLU A 301 -5.11 -15.72 15.16
C GLU A 301 -4.33 -14.76 14.26
N SER A 302 -3.02 -14.97 14.09
CA SER A 302 -2.23 -14.16 13.14
C SER A 302 -2.69 -14.43 11.71
N TRP A 303 -2.72 -13.40 10.87
CA TRP A 303 -3.11 -13.51 9.46
C TRP A 303 -2.23 -14.50 8.65
N PHE A 304 -0.97 -14.70 9.05
CA PHE A 304 -0.04 -15.63 8.44
C PHE A 304 1.09 -16.07 9.40
N GLU A 305 1.43 -17.36 9.39
CA GLU A 305 2.37 -18.01 10.31
C GLU A 305 3.65 -18.50 9.58
N PRO A 306 4.60 -17.59 9.25
CA PRO A 306 5.85 -17.96 8.58
C PRO A 306 6.77 -18.79 9.48
N GLN A 307 7.40 -19.81 8.87
CA GLN A 307 8.51 -20.56 9.47
C GLN A 307 9.87 -19.85 9.30
N ASP A 308 10.03 -19.12 8.20
CA ASP A 308 11.28 -18.50 7.75
C ASP A 308 11.03 -17.03 7.39
N ARG A 309 12.07 -16.19 7.46
CA ARG A 309 11.99 -14.81 6.98
C ARG A 309 11.59 -14.78 5.49
N MET A 310 10.79 -13.81 5.10
CA MET A 310 10.35 -13.66 3.71
C MET A 310 10.81 -12.32 3.15
N TYR A 311 10.98 -12.25 1.83
CA TYR A 311 11.24 -11.01 1.11
C TYR A 311 9.91 -10.36 0.74
N LEU A 312 9.60 -9.21 1.35
CA LEU A 312 8.47 -8.36 1.01
C LEU A 312 8.87 -7.42 -0.12
N THR A 313 8.06 -7.40 -1.18
CA THR A 313 8.15 -6.42 -2.27
C THR A 313 6.81 -5.67 -2.39
N LYS A 314 6.81 -4.34 -2.21
CA LYS A 314 5.69 -3.47 -2.58
C LYS A 314 5.90 -2.99 -4.01
N LEU A 315 5.01 -3.40 -4.90
CA LEU A 315 4.92 -2.94 -6.28
C LEU A 315 3.67 -2.07 -6.43
N TYR A 316 3.78 -0.92 -7.07
CA TYR A 316 2.62 -0.06 -7.33
C TYR A 316 2.62 0.47 -8.76
N ARG A 317 1.43 0.70 -9.31
CA ARG A 317 1.22 1.37 -10.59
C ARG A 317 -0.19 1.94 -10.69
N TYR A 318 -0.32 3.16 -11.20
CA TYR A 318 -1.59 3.65 -11.74
C TYR A 318 -1.78 3.11 -13.16
N MET A 319 -2.93 2.50 -13.42
CA MET A 319 -3.24 1.83 -14.68
C MET A 319 -4.64 2.24 -15.12
N ALA A 320 -4.80 2.71 -16.35
CA ALA A 320 -6.13 2.81 -16.95
C ALA A 320 -6.82 1.44 -16.91
N VAL A 321 -8.16 1.39 -16.89
CA VAL A 321 -8.88 0.11 -17.06
C VAL A 321 -8.34 -0.59 -18.30
N SER A 322 -8.26 0.12 -19.44
CA SER A 322 -7.64 -0.37 -20.68
C SER A 322 -6.11 -0.64 -20.65
N GLU A 323 -5.45 -0.72 -19.47
CA GLU A 323 -4.00 -0.95 -19.28
C GLU A 323 -3.54 -2.22 -18.51
N MET A 324 -4.43 -3.17 -18.16
CA MET A 324 -4.21 -4.41 -17.38
C MET A 324 -4.61 -5.87 -17.99
N THR A 325 -4.32 -6.36 -19.24
CA THR A 325 -4.90 -7.63 -19.89
C THR A 325 -4.45 -8.99 -19.46
N ASP A 326 -3.29 -9.03 -18.87
CA ASP A 326 -2.52 -10.24 -18.73
C ASP A 326 -2.36 -10.36 -17.25
N ASP A 327 -2.86 -11.46 -16.66
CA ASP A 327 -2.67 -11.74 -15.24
C ASP A 327 -1.23 -11.38 -14.86
N LEU A 328 -1.02 -10.64 -13.78
CA LEU A 328 0.33 -10.27 -13.43
C LEU A 328 1.03 -11.52 -12.92
N TYR A 329 2.13 -11.86 -13.58
CA TYR A 329 3.07 -12.90 -13.15
C TYR A 329 4.34 -12.21 -12.65
N PRO A 330 4.43 -11.86 -11.35
CA PRO A 330 5.64 -11.30 -10.75
C PRO A 330 6.83 -12.23 -10.97
N ARG A 331 7.98 -11.64 -11.32
CA ARG A 331 9.21 -12.37 -11.65
C ARG A 331 10.31 -11.98 -10.70
N ASP A 332 11.31 -12.85 -10.55
CA ASP A 332 12.51 -12.53 -9.80
C ASP A 332 13.23 -11.31 -10.40
N ALA A 333 13.52 -10.34 -9.54
CA ALA A 333 14.41 -9.24 -9.86
C ALA A 333 15.85 -9.76 -10.01
N LYS A 334 16.72 -8.96 -10.67
CA LYS A 334 18.13 -9.33 -10.89
C LYS A 334 18.93 -9.51 -9.59
N ASP A 335 18.48 -8.89 -8.49
CA ASP A 335 19.09 -8.92 -7.18
C ASP A 335 18.04 -8.67 -6.08
N ASN A 336 18.42 -8.97 -4.83
CA ASN A 336 17.64 -8.67 -3.63
C ASN A 336 18.05 -7.34 -2.98
N LYS A 337 18.49 -6.36 -3.79
CA LYS A 337 18.86 -5.04 -3.26
C LYS A 337 17.61 -4.33 -2.70
N ALA A 338 17.69 -3.94 -1.43
CA ALA A 338 16.60 -3.29 -0.73
C ALA A 338 16.18 -1.95 -1.36
N VAL A 339 14.90 -1.60 -1.21
CA VAL A 339 14.23 -0.38 -1.69
C VAL A 339 13.24 0.07 -0.60
N GLY A 340 12.90 1.36 -0.54
CA GLY A 340 11.93 1.90 0.43
C GLY A 340 12.43 2.05 1.87
N ASN A 341 13.41 1.25 2.30
CA ASN A 341 13.99 1.36 3.63
C ASN A 341 14.64 2.73 3.89
N VAL A 342 13.91 3.63 4.55
CA VAL A 342 14.45 4.79 5.28
C VAL A 342 15.07 4.33 6.61
N THR A 343 15.85 3.26 6.55
CA THR A 343 16.81 2.83 7.55
C THR A 343 18.15 2.65 6.88
N THR A 344 18.61 3.72 6.19
CA THR A 344 20.02 3.85 5.87
C THR A 344 20.81 3.77 7.18
N GLN A 345 21.54 2.67 7.36
CA GLN A 345 22.55 2.58 8.41
C GLN A 345 23.49 3.80 8.37
N GLY A 346 23.75 4.32 7.16
CA GLY A 346 24.48 5.57 6.92
C GLY A 346 23.78 6.87 7.33
N SER A 347 22.45 6.96 7.39
CA SER A 347 21.75 8.15 7.92
C SER A 347 21.79 8.16 9.44
N ILE A 348 21.65 7.01 10.09
CA ILE A 348 21.90 6.88 11.54
C ILE A 348 23.35 7.27 11.86
N PHE A 349 24.34 6.80 11.11
CA PHE A 349 25.74 7.24 11.30
C PHE A 349 25.93 8.75 11.07
N LEU A 350 25.25 9.35 10.08
CA LEU A 350 25.34 10.78 9.82
C LEU A 350 24.65 11.61 10.90
N GLU A 351 23.47 11.22 11.37
CA GLU A 351 22.76 11.86 12.49
C GLU A 351 23.58 11.77 13.78
N ILE A 352 24.09 10.57 14.13
CA ILE A 352 24.99 10.40 15.28
C ILE A 352 26.23 11.29 15.14
N ALA A 353 26.84 11.38 13.95
CA ALA A 353 27.99 12.24 13.71
C ALA A 353 27.64 13.74 13.82
N LEU A 354 26.46 14.15 13.36
CA LEU A 354 25.95 15.52 13.48
C LEU A 354 25.58 15.87 14.93
N ILE A 355 25.00 14.95 15.70
CA ILE A 355 24.73 15.10 17.14
C ILE A 355 26.05 15.25 17.91
N ILE A 356 27.01 14.35 17.68
CA ILE A 356 28.37 14.44 18.27
C ILE A 356 29.00 15.79 17.91
N MET A 357 28.93 16.22 16.64
CA MET A 357 29.46 17.50 16.21
C MET A 357 28.76 18.66 16.91
N ALA A 358 27.42 18.67 16.99
CA ALA A 358 26.63 19.71 17.62
C ALA A 358 26.90 19.81 19.14
N VAL A 359 27.07 18.69 19.84
CA VAL A 359 27.44 18.65 21.26
C VAL A 359 28.85 19.23 21.47
N ILE A 360 29.83 18.81 20.66
CA ILE A 360 31.21 19.29 20.75
C ILE A 360 31.28 20.80 20.43
N PHE A 361 30.64 21.24 19.35
CA PHE A 361 30.62 22.65 18.93
C PHE A 361 29.85 23.51 19.95
N GLY A 362 28.67 23.04 20.38
CA GLY A 362 27.85 23.69 21.39
C GLY A 362 28.62 23.91 22.69
N PHE A 363 29.38 22.92 23.16
CA PHE A 363 30.27 23.13 24.31
C PHE A 363 31.40 24.12 24.00
N ILE A 364 32.21 23.90 22.96
CA ILE A 364 33.40 24.71 22.63
C ILE A 364 33.06 26.20 22.49
N PHE A 365 31.92 26.53 21.86
CA PHE A 365 31.48 27.90 21.64
C PHE A 365 30.57 28.46 22.74
N SER A 366 30.18 27.64 23.75
CA SER A 366 29.51 28.14 24.94
C SER A 366 30.44 29.00 25.80
N PRO A 367 29.92 29.92 26.63
CA PRO A 367 30.72 30.65 27.61
C PRO A 367 31.55 29.73 28.53
N PHE A 368 31.02 28.55 28.86
CA PHE A 368 31.68 27.58 29.75
C PHE A 368 32.81 26.80 29.07
N GLY A 369 32.68 26.43 27.79
CA GLY A 369 33.75 25.83 27.00
C GLY A 369 34.86 26.82 26.67
N ILE A 370 34.51 28.08 26.36
CA ILE A 370 35.49 29.16 26.20
C ILE A 370 36.29 29.36 27.51
N LEU A 371 35.62 29.37 28.68
CA LEU A 371 36.31 29.41 29.97
C LEU A 371 37.23 28.20 30.18
N PHE A 372 36.79 26.98 29.84
CA PHE A 372 37.62 25.78 29.93
C PHE A 372 38.89 25.86 29.05
N ILE A 373 38.76 26.35 27.82
CA ILE A 373 39.87 26.53 26.87
C ILE A 373 40.83 27.63 27.37
N VAL A 374 40.31 28.79 27.77
CA VAL A 374 41.10 29.90 28.33
C VAL A 374 41.86 29.45 29.59
N GLY A 375 41.19 28.74 30.50
CA GLY A 375 41.80 28.13 31.68
C GLY A 375 42.94 27.17 31.31
N SER A 376 42.75 26.34 30.28
CA SER A 376 43.75 25.39 29.79
C SER A 376 45.03 26.06 29.28
N PHE A 377 44.94 27.24 28.64
CA PHE A 377 46.11 28.04 28.28
C PHE A 377 46.72 28.77 29.48
N MET A 378 45.90 29.35 30.36
CA MET A 378 46.34 30.05 31.59
C MET A 378 47.11 29.13 32.55
N HIS A 379 46.86 27.83 32.52
CA HIS A 379 47.48 26.82 33.38
C HIS A 379 49.03 26.81 33.29
N PHE A 380 49.61 27.25 32.17
CA PHE A 380 51.07 27.35 31.99
C PHE A 380 51.69 28.67 32.48
N GLY A 381 50.88 29.58 33.04
CA GLY A 381 51.34 30.87 33.60
C GLY A 381 52.35 30.72 34.74
N LYS A 382 53.31 31.66 34.81
CA LYS A 382 54.39 31.65 35.82
C LYS A 382 53.92 32.00 37.24
N LYS A 383 52.78 32.66 37.41
CA LYS A 383 52.26 33.13 38.72
C LYS A 383 51.29 32.10 39.31
N LYS A 384 51.42 31.79 40.61
CA LYS A 384 50.51 30.88 41.34
C LYS A 384 49.03 31.29 41.21
N GLY A 385 48.72 32.59 41.29
CA GLY A 385 47.35 33.10 41.13
C GLY A 385 46.72 32.73 39.77
N THR A 386 47.48 32.87 38.68
CA THR A 386 47.02 32.51 37.33
C THR A 386 46.70 31.01 37.21
N GLN A 387 47.48 30.15 37.88
CA GLN A 387 47.22 28.71 37.92
C GLN A 387 45.95 28.38 38.73
N VAL A 388 45.68 29.09 39.83
CA VAL A 388 44.43 28.92 40.60
C VAL A 388 43.21 29.35 39.77
N THR A 389 43.28 30.50 39.08
CA THR A 389 42.21 30.95 38.17
C THR A 389 41.96 29.95 37.03
N ALA A 390 43.03 29.38 36.46
CA ALA A 390 42.94 28.34 35.43
C ALA A 390 42.15 27.11 35.91
N TRP A 391 42.48 26.58 37.10
CA TRP A 391 41.75 25.46 37.71
C TRP A 391 40.28 25.78 37.95
N ILE A 392 39.95 26.99 38.41
CA ILE A 392 38.56 27.42 38.64
C ILE A 392 37.78 27.43 37.33
N PHE A 393 38.32 28.02 36.25
CA PHE A 393 37.65 28.07 34.95
C PHE A 393 37.44 26.67 34.35
N GLN A 394 38.41 25.77 34.51
CA GLN A 394 38.29 24.39 34.03
C GLN A 394 37.22 23.61 34.82
N TRP A 395 37.17 23.73 36.14
CA TRP A 395 36.12 23.09 36.95
C TRP A 395 34.72 23.66 36.68
N ILE A 396 34.59 24.97 36.41
CA ILE A 396 33.32 25.57 35.97
C ILE A 396 32.85 24.95 34.64
N GLY A 397 33.76 24.77 33.67
CA GLY A 397 33.45 24.09 32.41
C GLY A 397 32.98 22.64 32.60
N VAL A 398 33.66 21.86 33.44
CA VAL A 398 33.28 20.47 33.77
C VAL A 398 31.95 20.40 34.53
N ALA A 399 31.69 21.32 35.47
CA ALA A 399 30.41 21.36 36.18
C ALA A 399 29.24 21.72 35.25
N ALA A 400 29.43 22.65 34.32
CA ALA A 400 28.42 22.98 33.31
C ALA A 400 28.10 21.79 32.39
N LEU A 401 29.11 21.00 32.00
CA LEU A 401 28.91 19.76 31.24
C LEU A 401 28.05 18.75 32.00
N LEU A 402 28.38 18.44 33.26
CA LEU A 402 27.59 17.54 34.11
C LEU A 402 26.14 17.99 34.26
N VAL A 403 25.91 19.30 34.46
CA VAL A 403 24.54 19.84 34.56
C VAL A 403 23.80 19.69 33.24
N THR A 404 24.46 19.91 32.11
CA THR A 404 23.85 19.72 30.78
C THR A 404 23.53 18.25 30.53
N GLU A 405 24.40 17.33 30.94
CA GLU A 405 24.20 15.87 30.82
C GLU A 405 22.98 15.40 31.62
N VAL A 406 22.81 15.90 32.85
CA VAL A 406 21.62 15.64 33.67
C VAL A 406 20.35 16.22 33.05
N ILE A 407 20.39 17.44 32.50
CA ILE A 407 19.23 18.06 31.83
C ILE A 407 18.81 17.26 30.59
N VAL A 408 19.77 16.86 29.75
CA VAL A 408 19.54 16.02 28.57
C VAL A 408 18.99 14.65 28.97
N ALA A 409 19.55 14.03 30.02
CA ALA A 409 19.07 12.76 30.55
C ALA A 409 17.62 12.84 31.08
N ILE A 410 17.24 13.94 31.73
CA ILE A 410 15.87 14.17 32.20
C ILE A 410 14.93 14.45 31.02
N TYR A 411 15.31 15.32 30.08
CA TYR A 411 14.48 15.67 28.92
C TYR A 411 14.09 14.43 28.11
N TYR A 412 15.08 13.67 27.63
CA TYR A 412 14.82 12.45 26.88
C TYR A 412 14.29 11.30 27.77
N GLY A 413 14.61 11.28 29.07
CA GLY A 413 14.08 10.28 29.99
C GLY A 413 12.59 10.44 30.27
N LEU A 414 12.06 11.67 30.17
CA LEU A 414 10.62 11.95 30.21
C LEU A 414 9.94 11.64 28.87
N GLU A 415 10.60 11.96 27.75
CA GLU A 415 10.08 11.74 26.39
C GLU A 415 10.15 10.24 25.97
N ALA A 416 11.07 9.46 26.54
CA ALA A 416 11.17 8.01 26.36
C ALA A 416 10.05 7.20 27.03
N ALA A 417 9.13 7.84 27.76
CA ALA A 417 7.91 7.20 28.26
C ALA A 417 6.90 6.88 27.14
N ASP A 418 7.08 7.44 25.93
CA ASP A 418 6.05 7.48 24.88
C ASP A 418 6.53 7.10 23.45
N LEU A 419 7.79 6.67 23.24
CA LEU A 419 8.38 6.69 21.88
C LEU A 419 9.09 5.43 21.33
N THR A 420 9.12 5.41 20.00
CA THR A 420 9.56 4.34 19.07
C THR A 420 11.09 4.16 18.98
N LYS A 421 11.54 3.05 18.36
CA LYS A 421 12.94 2.58 18.25
C LYS A 421 13.97 3.69 17.89
N THR A 422 13.61 4.66 17.04
CA THR A 422 14.55 5.69 16.53
C THR A 422 14.99 6.69 17.60
N SER A 423 14.09 7.08 18.52
CA SER A 423 14.38 8.06 19.58
C SER A 423 15.49 7.59 20.55
N GLY A 424 15.50 6.29 20.86
CA GLY A 424 16.46 5.67 21.78
C GLY A 424 17.92 5.72 21.28
N TYR A 425 18.16 5.61 19.96
CA TYR A 425 19.52 5.71 19.42
C TYR A 425 20.10 7.12 19.56
N ASN A 426 19.30 8.15 19.30
CA ASN A 426 19.72 9.55 19.41
C ASN A 426 20.00 9.95 20.87
N PHE A 427 19.21 9.43 21.82
CA PHE A 427 19.46 9.55 23.25
C PHE A 427 20.81 8.95 23.69
N ILE A 428 21.07 7.69 23.31
CA ILE A 428 22.31 6.98 23.65
C ILE A 428 23.52 7.70 23.02
N ALA A 429 23.42 8.16 21.78
CA ALA A 429 24.46 8.89 21.09
C ALA A 429 24.79 10.23 21.78
N ALA A 430 23.77 10.99 22.19
CA ALA A 430 23.93 12.25 22.91
C ALA A 430 24.70 12.03 24.22
N ILE A 431 24.24 11.13 25.09
CA ILE A 431 24.91 10.83 26.38
C ILE A 431 26.34 10.33 26.17
N ALA A 432 26.55 9.38 25.25
CA ALA A 432 27.89 8.85 24.98
C ALA A 432 28.87 9.94 24.50
N SER A 433 28.40 10.88 23.68
CA SER A 433 29.23 12.01 23.20
C SER A 433 29.61 12.98 24.32
N MET A 434 28.69 13.25 25.25
CA MET A 434 28.90 14.13 26.40
C MET A 434 29.86 13.50 27.41
N GLY A 435 29.66 12.22 27.76
CA GLY A 435 30.55 11.47 28.63
C GLY A 435 31.98 11.33 28.06
N PHE A 436 32.12 11.14 26.74
CA PHE A 436 33.42 11.14 26.07
C PHE A 436 34.12 12.50 26.18
N LEU A 437 33.41 13.61 25.91
CA LEU A 437 33.98 14.95 26.01
C LEU A 437 34.38 15.29 27.46
N LEU A 438 33.62 14.81 28.44
CA LEU A 438 33.92 14.96 29.86
C LEU A 438 35.21 14.21 30.26
N LEU A 439 35.40 12.98 29.77
CA LEU A 439 36.65 12.23 29.91
C LEU A 439 37.84 12.97 29.29
N VAL A 440 37.67 13.58 28.12
CA VAL A 440 38.71 14.40 27.46
C VAL A 440 39.07 15.61 28.33
N CYS A 441 38.09 16.34 28.86
CA CYS A 441 38.32 17.47 29.77
C CYS A 441 39.10 17.06 31.02
N LEU A 442 38.72 15.95 31.67
CA LEU A 442 39.43 15.43 32.84
C LEU A 442 40.86 14.99 32.49
N LEU A 443 41.07 14.32 31.35
CA LEU A 443 42.38 13.89 30.88
C LEU A 443 43.33 15.08 30.66
N VAL A 444 42.84 16.18 30.06
CA VAL A 444 43.61 17.42 29.88
C VAL A 444 44.07 17.97 31.24
N MET A 445 43.17 18.03 32.23
CA MET A 445 43.49 18.53 33.58
C MET A 445 44.50 17.62 34.31
N VAL A 446 44.39 16.30 34.16
CA VAL A 446 45.35 15.32 34.71
C VAL A 446 46.74 15.48 34.08
N ILE A 447 46.82 15.61 32.75
CA ILE A 447 48.09 15.83 32.04
C ILE A 447 48.75 17.14 32.50
N GLN A 448 47.98 18.23 32.61
CA GLN A 448 48.48 19.52 33.11
C GLN A 448 49.01 19.42 34.54
N ALA A 449 48.29 18.73 35.44
CA ALA A 449 48.74 18.49 36.81
C ALA A 449 50.07 17.70 36.87
N ILE A 450 50.23 16.67 36.03
CA ILE A 450 51.48 15.89 35.91
C ILE A 450 52.63 16.78 35.41
N VAL A 451 52.40 17.60 34.37
CA VAL A 451 53.41 18.51 33.80
C VAL A 451 53.83 19.57 34.83
N LEU A 452 52.90 20.13 35.61
CA LEU A 452 53.24 21.08 36.68
C LEU A 452 54.06 20.42 37.80
N ARG A 453 53.74 19.19 38.21
CA ARG A 453 54.56 18.44 39.19
C ARG A 453 55.98 18.23 38.68
N LYS A 454 56.14 17.76 37.43
CA LYS A 454 57.45 17.58 36.79
C LYS A 454 58.25 18.88 36.63
N ARG A 455 57.58 20.03 36.39
CA ARG A 455 58.25 21.34 36.33
C ARG A 455 58.76 21.81 37.69
N LYS A 456 58.02 21.58 38.78
CA LYS A 456 58.45 21.98 40.14
C LYS A 456 59.67 21.16 40.60
N ALA A 457 59.64 19.85 40.40
CA ALA A 457 60.74 18.92 40.69
C ALA A 457 61.99 19.04 39.79
N LYS A 458 62.11 20.13 39.02
CA LYS A 458 63.27 20.47 38.17
C LYS A 458 63.76 21.91 38.42
N VAL A 459 63.26 22.54 39.48
CA VAL A 459 63.52 23.94 39.90
C VAL A 459 63.89 23.97 41.39
N GLU A 460 63.39 23.01 42.16
CA GLU A 460 64.09 22.42 43.31
C GLU A 460 65.26 21.54 42.85
#